data_AF-A0A4V3XEQ5-F1
#
_entry.id   AF-A0A4V3XEQ5-F1
#
_cell.length_a   1.000
_cell.length_b   1.000
_cell.length_c   1.000
_cell.angle_alpha   90.00
_cell.angle_beta   90.00
_cell.angle_gamma   90.00
#
_symmetry.space_group_name_H-M   'P 1'
#
loop_
_entity.id
_entity.type
_entity.pdbx_description
1 polymer ?
#
loop_
_entity_poly.entity_id
_entity_poly.type
_entity_poly.pdbx_seq_one_letter_code
_entity_poly.pdbx_strand_id
1 'polypeptide(L)'
;MHAIDADVSFIQRLHAQCTNMHIPTLPTSEPAVANDTLRSALSNHDVILDAIFGFSFKPPVRAPFDVGLPLLSSSGLPIVSVDIPSGWDVERGNAEFVGLDPKRLDQPHRAEGGRARFQGTPFLRW
;
A
#
# COMPACT_ATOMS: atom_id res chain seq x y z
N MET A 1 -28.52 -7.51 -6.90
CA MET A 1 -28.08 -8.30 -5.74
C MET A 1 -27.28 -9.51 -6.23
N HIS A 2 -26.09 -9.32 -6.83
CA HIS A 2 -25.35 -10.44 -7.45
C HIS A 2 -23.82 -10.27 -7.61
N ALA A 3 -23.25 -9.04 -7.67
CA ALA A 3 -21.81 -8.85 -7.89
C ALA A 3 -20.99 -8.71 -6.59
N ILE A 4 -21.49 -7.94 -5.62
CA ILE A 4 -20.76 -7.64 -4.36
C ILE A 4 -20.52 -8.92 -3.54
N ASP A 5 -21.50 -9.83 -3.49
CA ASP A 5 -21.36 -11.09 -2.76
C ASP A 5 -20.33 -12.03 -3.40
N ALA A 6 -20.18 -11.97 -4.73
CA ALA A 6 -19.19 -12.77 -5.46
C ALA A 6 -17.76 -12.31 -5.15
N ASP A 7 -17.51 -11.00 -5.07
CA ASP A 7 -16.20 -10.44 -4.73
C ASP A 7 -15.82 -10.69 -3.28
N VAL A 8 -16.76 -10.53 -2.34
CA VAL A 8 -16.55 -10.87 -0.93
C VAL A 8 -16.19 -12.35 -0.80
N SER A 9 -16.87 -13.23 -1.54
CA SER A 9 -16.55 -14.66 -1.56
C SER A 9 -15.17 -14.96 -2.13
N PHE A 10 -14.69 -14.17 -3.11
CA PHE A 10 -13.37 -14.35 -3.71
C PHE A 10 -12.24 -13.96 -2.75
N ILE A 11 -12.34 -12.79 -2.12
CA ILE A 11 -11.35 -12.34 -1.12
C ILE A 11 -11.28 -13.33 0.06
N GLN A 12 -12.42 -13.85 0.51
CA GLN A 12 -12.45 -14.88 1.55
C GLN A 12 -11.73 -16.17 1.12
N ARG A 13 -11.85 -16.58 -0.14
CA ARG A 13 -11.12 -17.74 -0.67
C ARG A 13 -9.61 -17.50 -0.74
N LEU A 14 -9.18 -16.31 -1.17
CA LEU A 14 -7.76 -15.93 -1.15
C LEU A 14 -7.21 -15.93 0.28
N HIS A 15 -7.97 -15.36 1.22
CA HIS A 15 -7.60 -15.37 2.63
C HIS A 15 -7.46 -16.81 3.16
N ALA A 16 -8.41 -17.70 2.84
CA ALA A 16 -8.33 -19.11 3.21
C ALA A 16 -7.10 -19.81 2.62
N GLN A 17 -6.71 -19.48 1.38
CA GLN A 17 -5.47 -19.98 0.78
C GLN A 17 -4.24 -19.49 1.54
N CYS A 18 -4.19 -18.21 1.92
CA CYS A 18 -3.12 -17.66 2.75
C CYS A 18 -3.02 -18.38 4.11
N THR A 19 -4.16 -18.62 4.77
CA THR A 19 -4.21 -19.39 6.02
C THR A 19 -3.70 -20.82 5.83
N ASN A 20 -4.12 -21.50 4.77
CA ASN A 20 -3.66 -22.86 4.45
C ASN A 20 -2.16 -22.93 4.15
N MET A 21 -1.58 -21.85 3.63
CA MET A 21 -0.14 -21.71 3.42
C MET A 21 0.60 -21.18 4.65
N HIS A 22 -0.06 -21.06 5.81
CA HIS A 22 0.52 -20.55 7.05
C HIS A 22 1.10 -19.14 6.92
N ILE A 23 0.54 -18.32 6.03
CA ILE A 23 0.90 -16.90 5.92
C ILE A 23 0.22 -16.16 7.08
N PRO A 24 0.99 -15.55 8.01
CA PRO A 24 0.43 -14.90 9.18
C PRO A 24 -0.34 -13.62 8.80
N THR A 25 -1.48 -13.41 9.45
CA THR A 25 -2.30 -12.21 9.31
C THR A 25 -2.31 -11.43 10.62
N LEU A 26 -2.22 -10.10 10.55
CA LEU A 26 -2.31 -9.27 11.75
C LEU A 26 -3.79 -9.17 12.20
N PRO A 27 -4.09 -9.43 13.48
CA PRO A 27 -5.44 -9.32 14.00
C PRO A 27 -5.94 -7.87 13.92
N THR A 28 -7.16 -7.69 13.40
CA THR A 28 -7.79 -6.36 13.20
C THR A 28 -9.00 -6.15 14.11
N SER A 29 -9.12 -6.92 15.20
CA SER A 29 -10.32 -6.94 16.03
C SER A 29 -10.65 -5.60 16.69
N GLU A 30 -9.66 -4.72 16.89
CA GLU A 30 -9.86 -3.36 17.41
C GLU A 30 -8.90 -2.35 16.74
N PRO A 31 -9.35 -1.13 16.35
CA PRO A 31 -8.51 -0.18 15.60
C PRO A 31 -7.26 0.30 16.35
N ALA A 32 -7.38 0.52 17.67
CA ALA A 32 -6.24 0.95 18.48
C ALA A 32 -5.18 -0.15 18.59
N VAL A 33 -5.62 -1.40 18.82
CA VAL A 33 -4.75 -2.58 18.90
C VAL A 33 -4.12 -2.88 17.54
N ALA A 34 -4.85 -2.65 16.45
CA ALA A 34 -4.37 -2.86 15.09
C ALA A 34 -3.17 -1.96 14.76
N ASN A 35 -3.18 -0.69 15.20
CA ASN A 35 -2.08 0.24 14.95
C ASN A 35 -0.80 -0.14 15.69
N ASP A 36 -0.89 -0.52 16.96
CA ASP A 36 0.26 -0.98 17.74
C ASP A 36 0.83 -2.28 17.19
N THR A 37 -0.06 -3.21 16.81
CA THR A 37 0.31 -4.46 16.15
C THR A 37 1.02 -4.21 14.83
N LEU A 38 0.54 -3.24 14.03
CA LEU A 38 1.19 -2.85 12.77
C LEU A 38 2.58 -2.27 13.02
N ARG A 39 2.77 -1.41 14.03
CA ARG A 39 4.09 -0.87 14.39
C ARG A 39 5.06 -1.99 14.79
N SER A 40 4.62 -2.94 15.61
CA SER A 40 5.43 -4.09 16.00
C SER A 40 5.72 -5.02 14.82
N ALA A 41 4.80 -5.16 13.87
CA ALA A 41 5.06 -5.90 12.64
C ALA A 41 6.15 -5.19 11.82
N LEU A 42 6.02 -3.88 11.59
CA LEU A 42 6.98 -3.10 10.81
C LEU A 42 8.41 -3.18 11.36
N SER A 43 8.61 -3.23 12.69
CA SER A 43 9.96 -3.40 13.25
C SER A 43 10.61 -4.76 12.97
N ASN A 44 9.83 -5.76 12.55
CA ASN A 44 10.27 -7.13 12.31
C ASN A 44 10.27 -7.52 10.82
N HIS A 45 10.14 -6.56 9.90
CA HIS A 45 10.14 -6.80 8.45
C HIS A 45 11.16 -5.92 7.74
N ASP A 46 11.67 -6.42 6.62
CA ASP A 46 12.71 -5.73 5.83
C ASP A 46 12.14 -4.91 4.66
N VAL A 47 10.91 -5.22 4.23
CA VAL A 47 10.26 -4.62 3.06
C VAL A 47 8.75 -4.61 3.23
N ILE A 48 8.10 -3.61 2.66
CA ILE A 48 6.64 -3.48 2.60
C ILE A 48 6.19 -3.71 1.17
N LEU A 49 5.25 -4.63 0.97
CA LEU A 49 4.49 -4.75 -0.27
C LEU A 49 3.19 -3.96 -0.13
N ASP A 50 3.08 -2.86 -0.86
CA ASP A 50 1.89 -2.04 -0.94
C ASP A 50 0.94 -2.58 -2.01
N ALA A 51 -0.16 -3.18 -1.56
CA ALA A 51 -1.25 -3.67 -2.42
C ALA A 51 -2.61 -3.18 -1.89
N ILE A 52 -2.66 -1.96 -1.33
CA ILE A 52 -3.85 -1.41 -0.67
C ILE A 52 -4.81 -0.79 -1.70
N PHE A 53 -4.30 0.09 -2.56
CA PHE A 53 -5.06 0.79 -3.59
C PHE A 53 -4.37 0.67 -4.96
N GLY A 54 -5.14 0.30 -5.99
CA GLY A 54 -4.69 0.28 -7.39
C GLY A 54 -5.29 1.45 -8.20
N PHE A 55 -5.18 1.37 -9.53
CA PHE A 55 -5.58 2.42 -10.48
C PHE A 55 -7.04 2.87 -10.38
N SER A 56 -7.92 2.08 -9.77
CA SER A 56 -9.33 2.46 -9.59
C SER A 56 -9.56 3.37 -8.38
N PHE A 57 -8.54 3.61 -7.56
CA PHE A 57 -8.64 4.49 -6.40
C PHE A 57 -8.89 5.94 -6.81
N LYS A 58 -9.72 6.61 -6.02
CA LYS A 58 -10.03 8.03 -6.16
C LYS A 58 -9.92 8.68 -4.78
N PRO A 59 -9.08 9.72 -4.61
CA PRO A 59 -9.00 10.48 -3.37
C PRO A 59 -10.37 11.02 -2.91
N PRO A 60 -10.54 11.34 -1.60
CA PRO A 60 -9.52 11.27 -0.55
C PRO A 60 -9.41 9.89 0.11
N VAL A 61 -8.26 9.63 0.73
CA VAL A 61 -8.05 8.47 1.62
C VAL A 61 -8.98 8.61 2.83
N ARG A 62 -9.60 7.51 3.27
CA ARG A 62 -10.51 7.46 4.43
C ARG A 62 -10.06 6.44 5.45
N ALA A 63 -10.59 6.55 6.67
CA ALA A 63 -10.42 5.54 7.70
C ALA A 63 -10.73 4.12 7.20
N PRO A 64 -9.93 3.11 7.59
CA PRO A 64 -8.78 3.19 8.50
C PRO A 64 -7.43 3.53 7.82
N PHE A 65 -7.42 3.77 6.51
CA PHE A 65 -6.19 3.95 5.73
C PHE A 65 -5.55 5.33 5.89
N ASP A 66 -6.32 6.31 6.36
CA ASP A 66 -5.85 7.65 6.72
C ASP A 66 -4.81 7.63 7.85
N VAL A 67 -4.88 6.63 8.75
CA VAL A 67 -3.88 6.36 9.78
C VAL A 67 -2.85 5.34 9.29
N GLY A 68 -3.30 4.28 8.60
CA GLY A 68 -2.41 3.20 8.15
C GLY A 68 -1.31 3.65 7.20
N LEU A 69 -1.62 4.47 6.18
CA LEU A 69 -0.63 4.90 5.18
C LEU A 69 0.49 5.76 5.80
N PRO A 70 0.21 6.76 6.66
CA PRO A 70 1.27 7.47 7.38
C PRO A 70 2.15 6.56 8.24
N LEU A 71 1.59 5.52 8.88
CA LEU A 71 2.37 4.56 9.66
C LEU A 71 3.37 3.80 8.78
N LEU A 72 2.91 3.29 7.64
CA LEU A 72 3.76 2.60 6.66
C LEU A 72 4.85 3.52 6.13
N SER A 73 4.50 4.76 5.76
CA SER A 73 5.47 5.75 5.27
C SER A 73 6.49 6.14 6.33
N SER A 74 6.10 6.19 7.60
CA SER A 74 7.00 6.55 8.72
C SER A 74 7.92 5.42 9.16
N SER A 75 7.73 4.20 8.67
CA SER A 75 8.53 3.02 9.06
C SER A 75 9.99 3.10 8.62
N GLY A 76 10.28 3.87 7.56
CA GLY A 76 11.61 3.94 6.94
C GLY A 76 11.98 2.71 6.09
N LEU A 77 11.12 1.69 6.05
CA LEU A 77 11.30 0.50 5.24
C LEU A 77 11.13 0.80 3.74
N PRO A 78 11.83 0.07 2.84
CA PRO A 78 11.53 0.13 1.42
C PRO A 78 10.10 -0.36 1.14
N ILE A 79 9.37 0.40 0.31
CA ILE A 79 7.99 0.08 -0.12
C ILE A 79 8.01 -0.27 -1.61
N VAL A 80 7.40 -1.41 -1.94
CA VAL A 80 7.18 -1.92 -3.30
C VAL A 80 5.68 -1.89 -3.56
N SER A 81 5.21 -1.07 -4.50
CA SER A 81 3.77 -0.94 -4.78
C SER A 81 3.32 -1.80 -5.95
N VAL A 82 2.17 -2.45 -5.80
CA VAL A 82 1.47 -3.17 -6.86
C VAL A 82 0.61 -2.18 -7.64
N ASP A 83 0.77 -2.16 -8.96
CA ASP A 83 0.06 -1.25 -9.89
C ASP A 83 0.43 0.24 -9.71
N ILE A 84 -0.06 0.90 -8.66
CA ILE A 84 0.29 2.29 -8.31
C ILE A 84 0.49 2.43 -6.79
N PRO A 85 1.33 3.38 -6.33
CA PRO A 85 1.48 3.59 -4.90
C PRO A 85 0.18 4.08 -4.26
N SER A 86 -0.19 3.45 -3.15
CA SER A 86 -1.46 3.72 -2.49
C SER A 86 -1.57 5.18 -2.05
N GLY A 87 -2.73 5.78 -2.32
CA GLY A 87 -3.01 7.18 -2.04
C GLY A 87 -2.66 8.14 -3.19
N TRP A 88 -2.09 7.63 -4.29
CA TRP A 88 -1.86 8.45 -5.48
C TRP A 88 -3.13 8.58 -6.32
N ASP A 89 -3.34 9.78 -6.88
CA ASP A 89 -4.24 9.97 -8.00
C ASP A 89 -3.56 9.47 -9.27
N VAL A 90 -4.28 8.72 -10.11
CA VAL A 90 -3.74 8.08 -11.31
C VAL A 90 -3.17 9.09 -12.30
N GLU A 91 -3.81 10.26 -12.42
CA GLU A 91 -3.42 11.29 -13.38
C GLU A 91 -2.49 12.32 -12.76
N ARG A 92 -2.70 12.65 -11.48
CA ARG A 92 -2.04 13.76 -10.79
C ARG A 92 -0.90 13.30 -9.86
N GLY A 93 -0.72 12.01 -9.65
CA GLY A 93 0.28 11.45 -8.73
C GLY A 93 -0.07 11.72 -7.26
N ASN A 94 0.95 11.88 -6.41
CA ASN A 94 0.78 12.17 -4.97
C ASN A 94 0.38 13.63 -4.69
N ALA A 95 -0.73 14.10 -5.28
CA ALA A 95 -1.14 15.50 -5.22
C ALA A 95 -1.49 15.98 -3.79
N GLU A 96 -1.94 15.08 -2.92
CA GLU A 96 -2.30 15.40 -1.52
C GLU A 96 -1.15 15.15 -0.54
N PHE A 97 0.00 14.64 -0.99
CA PHE A 97 1.14 14.23 -0.15
C PHE A 97 0.77 13.20 0.96
N VAL A 98 -0.34 12.46 0.77
CA VAL A 98 -0.82 11.42 1.70
C VAL A 98 -0.42 10.01 1.24
N GLY A 99 -0.07 9.86 -0.03
CA GLY A 99 0.27 8.55 -0.61
C GLY A 99 1.65 8.04 -0.19
N LEU A 100 1.84 6.73 -0.29
CA LEU A 100 3.13 6.09 -0.01
C LEU A 100 4.18 6.54 -1.02
N ASP A 101 5.38 6.81 -0.53
CA ASP A 101 6.55 7.08 -1.37
C ASP A 101 7.38 5.79 -1.49
N PRO A 102 7.28 5.05 -2.61
CA PRO A 102 8.13 3.89 -2.82
C PRO A 102 9.58 4.35 -2.84
N LYS A 103 10.43 3.75 -2.00
CA LYS A 103 11.84 4.15 -1.92
C LYS A 103 12.47 4.17 -3.32
N ARG A 104 12.89 5.36 -3.72
CA ARG A 104 13.84 5.65 -4.78
C ARG A 104 15.17 5.02 -4.36
N LEU A 105 15.62 3.99 -5.07
CA LEU A 105 17.01 3.52 -4.92
C LEU A 105 17.90 4.71 -5.28
N ASP A 106 18.68 5.20 -4.31
CA ASP A 106 19.40 6.45 -4.39
C ASP A 106 20.31 6.50 -5.63
N GLN A 107 19.96 7.33 -6.62
CA GLN A 107 20.94 7.87 -7.57
C GLN A 107 21.20 9.33 -7.20
N PRO A 108 22.44 9.71 -6.87
CA PRO A 108 22.76 11.06 -6.43
C PRO A 108 22.64 12.02 -7.63
N HIS A 109 21.94 13.13 -7.41
CA HIS A 109 21.75 14.27 -8.31
C HIS A 109 20.99 14.03 -9.63
N ARG A 110 19.75 14.55 -9.70
CA ARG A 110 19.41 15.70 -10.58
C ARG A 110 17.92 16.05 -10.44
N ALA A 111 17.65 17.29 -10.03
CA ALA A 111 16.35 17.92 -10.19
C ALA A 111 16.31 18.59 -11.57
N GLU A 112 15.24 18.37 -12.35
CA GLU A 112 14.81 19.28 -13.44
C GLU A 112 13.42 18.85 -13.96
N GLY A 113 12.43 19.73 -13.76
CA GLY A 113 11.38 20.02 -14.74
C GLY A 113 10.20 19.05 -14.93
N GLY A 114 9.03 19.42 -14.39
CA GLY A 114 7.76 19.49 -15.14
C GLY A 114 7.09 18.21 -15.63
N ARG A 115 7.65 17.03 -15.40
CA ARG A 115 6.98 15.73 -15.53
C ARG A 115 7.57 14.84 -14.44
N ALA A 116 6.78 14.43 -13.45
CA ALA A 116 7.22 13.44 -12.48
C ALA A 116 7.34 12.08 -13.21
N ARG A 117 8.40 11.93 -14.02
CA ARG A 117 8.80 10.64 -14.57
C ARG A 117 9.33 9.83 -13.41
N PHE A 118 8.58 8.78 -13.09
CA PHE A 118 9.06 7.66 -12.31
C PHE A 118 10.41 7.20 -12.85
N GLN A 119 11.45 7.24 -12.01
CA GLN A 119 12.77 6.64 -12.27
C GLN A 119 12.99 5.40 -11.39
N GLY A 120 11.91 4.74 -10.97
CA GLY A 120 12.00 3.41 -10.37
C GLY A 120 12.06 2.33 -11.46
N THR A 121 12.73 1.22 -11.14
CA THR A 121 12.71 -0.02 -11.92
C THR A 121 11.25 -0.36 -12.31
N PRO A 122 10.93 -0.70 -13.57
CA PRO A 122 9.53 -0.85 -14.00
C PRO A 122 8.83 -1.92 -13.17
N PHE A 123 7.75 -1.52 -12.51
CA PHE A 123 6.90 -2.40 -11.70
C PHE A 123 5.98 -3.22 -12.60
N LEU A 124 5.61 -4.42 -12.14
CA LEU A 124 4.69 -5.34 -12.81
C LEU A 124 3.34 -4.67 -13.09
N ARG A 125 3.16 -4.19 -14.32
CA ARG A 125 1.84 -3.93 -14.92
C ARG A 125 1.38 -5.24 -15.54
N TRP A 126 0.21 -5.71 -15.13
CA TRP A 126 -0.54 -6.73 -15.86
C TRP A 126 -1.41 -6.06 -16.94
#